data_AF-A0A6G9Z211-F1
#
_entry.id   AF-A0A6G9Z211-F1
#
_cell.length_a   1.000
_cell.length_b   1.000
_cell.length_c   1.000
_cell.angle_alpha   90.00
_cell.angle_beta   90.00
_cell.angle_gamma   90.00
#
_symmetry.space_group_name_H-M   'P 1'
#
loop_
_entity.id
_entity.type
_entity.pdbx_description
1 polymer ?
#
loop_
_entity_poly.entity_id
_entity_poly.type
_entity_poly.pdbx_seq_one_letter_code
_entity_poly.pdbx_strand_id
1 'polypeptide(L)' 'MLVQTGGRERTAAEFRKLLRASGFHLKRIVPTAGPTSLLEAHPR' A
#
# COMPACT_ATOMS: atom_id res chain seq x y z
N MET A 1 11.07 8.99 -2.51
CA MET A 1 11.66 7.74 -1.99
C MET A 1 12.98 7.38 -2.67
N LEU A 2 12.99 7.02 -3.96
CA LEU A 2 14.16 6.42 -4.64
C LEU A 2 15.55 7.01 -4.30
N VAL A 3 15.76 8.31 -4.48
CA VAL A 3 17.08 8.94 -4.27
C VAL A 3 17.51 8.95 -2.79
N GLN A 4 16.57 9.15 -1.87
CA GLN A 4 16.87 9.33 -0.45
C GLN A 4 16.86 8.00 0.33
N THR A 5 16.02 7.04 -0.07
CA THR A 5 15.78 5.80 0.69
C THR A 5 15.89 4.52 -0.15
N GLY A 6 16.08 4.62 -1.47
CA GLY A 6 16.02 3.46 -2.38
C GLY A 6 14.61 2.88 -2.56
N GLY A 7 13.58 3.50 -1.97
CA GLY A 7 12.20 3.02 -2.03
C GLY A 7 11.50 3.32 -3.35
N ARG A 8 10.29 2.76 -3.50
CA ARG A 8 9.40 3.02 -4.64
C ARG A 8 7.98 3.28 -4.17
N GLU A 9 7.28 4.16 -4.89
CA GLU A 9 5.82 4.20 -4.83
C GLU A 9 5.25 2.94 -5.46
N ARG A 10 4.07 2.53 -5.02
CA ARG A 10 3.41 1.31 -5.47
C ARG A 10 2.00 1.63 -5.94
N THR A 11 1.62 0.98 -7.02
CA THR A 11 0.23 0.93 -7.47
C THR A 11 -0.64 0.15 -6.47
N ALA A 12 -1.94 0.34 -6.54
CA ALA A 12 -2.90 -0.43 -5.74
C ALA A 12 -2.75 -1.96 -5.94
N ALA A 13 -2.40 -2.40 -7.16
CA ALA A 13 -2.18 -3.81 -7.46
C ALA A 13 -0.93 -4.37 -6.77
N GLU A 14 0.16 -3.61 -6.75
CA GLU A 14 1.40 -3.99 -6.05
C GLU A 14 1.20 -4.04 -4.54
N PHE A 15 0.47 -3.08 -3.95
CA PHE A 15 0.10 -3.13 -2.54
C PHE A 15 -0.77 -4.34 -2.21
N ARG A 16 -1.77 -4.66 -3.05
CA ARG A 16 -2.59 -5.87 -2.88
C ARG A 16 -1.74 -7.14 -2.88
N LYS A 17 -0.74 -7.22 -3.76
CA LYS A 17 0.18 -8.36 -3.84
C LYS A 17 1.07 -8.45 -2.60
N LEU A 18 1.65 -7.32 -2.18
CA LEU A 18 2.52 -7.24 -1.00
C LEU A 18 1.77 -7.64 0.28
N LEU A 19 0.62 -7.03 0.54
CA LEU A 19 -0.19 -7.33 1.74
C LEU A 19 -0.65 -8.78 1.76
N ARG A 20 -1.05 -9.33 0.61
CA ARG A 20 -1.43 -10.74 0.48
C ARG A 20 -0.29 -11.69 0.83
N ALA A 21 0.92 -11.40 0.37
CA ALA A 21 2.11 -12.20 0.69
C ALA A 21 2.44 -12.15 2.19
N SER A 22 2.06 -11.08 2.88
CA SER A 22 2.23 -10.90 4.32
C SER A 22 1.04 -11.36 5.17
N GLY A 23 0.05 -12.07 4.59
CA GLY A 23 -1.09 -12.61 5.34
C GLY A 23 -2.24 -11.63 5.56
N PHE A 24 -2.29 -10.51 4.84
CA PHE A 24 -3.37 -9.51 4.94
C PHE A 24 -4.23 -9.47 3.67
N HIS A 25 -5.51 -9.13 3.83
CA HIS A 25 -6.39 -8.77 2.73
C HIS A 25 -6.64 -7.26 2.72
N LEU A 26 -6.32 -6.59 1.61
CA LEU A 26 -6.60 -5.15 1.44
C LEU A 26 -8.10 -4.96 1.18
N LYS A 27 -8.77 -4.31 2.12
CA LYS A 27 -10.22 -4.04 2.09
C LYS A 27 -10.54 -2.78 1.29
N ARG A 28 -9.80 -1.69 1.52
CA ARG A 28 -10.07 -0.38 0.90
C ARG A 28 -8.83 0.49 0.84
N ILE A 29 -8.79 1.37 -0.15
CA ILE A 29 -7.84 2.48 -0.26
C ILE A 29 -8.65 3.78 -0.16
N VAL A 30 -8.29 4.66 0.78
CA VAL A 30 -8.94 5.96 0.96
C VAL A 30 -7.96 7.06 0.52
N PRO A 31 -8.32 7.89 -0.49
CA PRO A 31 -7.48 9.03 -0.87
C PRO A 31 -7.45 10.07 0.26
N THR A 32 -6.31 10.71 0.47
CA THR A 32 -6.19 11.84 1.40
C THR A 32 -6.04 13.15 0.61
N ALA A 33 -6.04 14.28 1.31
CA ALA A 33 -5.76 15.57 0.69
C ALA A 33 -4.30 15.72 0.20
N GLY A 34 -3.39 14.85 0.67
CA GLY A 34 -1.97 14.85 0.31
C GLY A 34 -1.62 13.78 -0.73
N PRO A 35 -0.31 13.61 -1.02
CA PRO A 35 0.16 12.65 -2.02
C PRO A 35 0.05 11.18 -1.57
N THR A 36 -0.31 10.92 -0.32
CA THR A 36 -0.42 9.57 0.24
C THR A 36 -1.89 9.13 0.35
N SER A 37 -2.11 7.82 0.46
CA SER A 37 -3.43 7.23 0.68
C SER A 37 -3.42 6.33 1.91
N LEU A 38 -4.56 6.20 2.58
CA LEU A 38 -4.74 5.26 3.69
C LEU A 38 -5.14 3.89 3.14
N LEU A 39 -4.44 2.84 3.57
CA LEU A 39 -4.74 1.45 3.19
C LEU A 39 -5.35 0.73 4.40
N GLU A 40 -6.61 0.32 4.28
CA GLU A 40 -7.29 -0.49 5.29
C GLU A 40 -7.13 -1.97 4.92
N ALA A 41 -6.45 -2.74 5.77
CA ALA A 41 -6.25 -4.18 5.59
C ALA A 41 -6.55 -4.93 6.88
N HIS A 42 -7.00 -6.18 6.76
CA HIS A 42 -7.23 -7.08 7.89
C HIS A 42 -6.45 -8.38 7.72
N PRO A 43 -6.04 -9.06 8.82
CA PRO A 43 -5.49 -10.39 8.74
C PRO A 43 -6.42 -11.33 7.98
N ARG A 44 -5.83 -12.32 7.32
CA ARG A 44 -6.54 -13.47 6.80
C ARG A 44 -6.78 -14.51 7.88
#